data_AF-A0AAN8BXY1-F1
#
_entry.id   AF-A0AAN8BXY1-F1
#
_cell.length_a   1.000
_cell.length_b   1.000
_cell.length_c   1.000
_cell.angle_alpha   90.00
_cell.angle_beta   90.00
_cell.angle_gamma   90.00
#
_symmetry.space_group_name_H-M   'P 1'
#
loop_
_entity.id
_entity.type
_entity.pdbx_description
1 polymer ?
#
loop_
_entity_poly.entity_id
_entity_poly.type
_entity_poly.pdbx_seq_one_letter_code
_entity_poly.pdbx_strand_id
1 'polypeptide(L)'
;MAAESVKSEALPQQENDNGDSKSSQKTVGSNGEAENQSVSKRQRKKQQKQQKWEEERELRKQKRKDKKQQRRLERHSQEEEGGEVQSSRKRLRRDVTPSALRLLLDCSFDSLMLSKDVGKLHKQIQRCYAENRRALHPVQLYLTSLGGQLKQIMDEKDKGWVNWKEITIKSEHYKDVVAKEELVYLTSDSPNILEEMDPTKAYVIGGLVDHNHHKGITFEKAKELGIDHAQLPLSSFVKMNSRKVLAVNHVCEIILAYLEKGSWKEAFFTVLPQRKGAVAVDKDGADHQEKEAEDSDSDSETQQHTEKAQT
;
A
#
# COMPACT_ATOMS: atom_id res chain seq x y z
N MET A 1 -20.65 -72.72 8.48
CA MET A 1 -22.00 -72.13 8.58
C MET A 1 -21.99 -70.87 7.73
N ALA A 2 -22.82 -70.87 6.67
CA ALA A 2 -23.34 -69.79 5.81
C ALA A 2 -22.54 -68.46 5.66
N ALA A 3 -22.04 -68.01 4.49
CA ALA A 3 -22.71 -67.62 3.22
C ALA A 3 -23.58 -66.35 3.42
N GLU A 4 -23.57 -65.22 2.68
CA GLU A 4 -23.24 -64.75 1.30
C GLU A 4 -22.91 -63.22 1.42
N SER A 5 -22.12 -62.49 0.61
CA SER A 5 -21.99 -62.29 -0.85
C SER A 5 -23.17 -61.57 -1.55
N VAL A 6 -22.81 -60.59 -2.40
CA VAL A 6 -23.49 -60.13 -3.65
C VAL A 6 -24.29 -58.80 -3.63
N LYS A 7 -23.71 -57.79 -4.31
CA LYS A 7 -24.24 -56.83 -5.35
C LYS A 7 -25.53 -56.03 -5.09
N SER A 8 -25.94 -55.00 -5.85
CA SER A 8 -25.44 -54.01 -6.83
C SER A 8 -26.66 -53.15 -7.21
N GLU A 9 -26.45 -51.99 -7.86
CA GLU A 9 -27.45 -51.22 -8.67
C GLU A 9 -28.57 -50.52 -7.89
N ALA A 10 -29.24 -49.46 -8.34
CA ALA A 10 -29.06 -48.40 -9.33
C ALA A 10 -30.18 -47.37 -9.02
N LEU A 11 -30.09 -46.14 -9.54
CA LEU A 11 -31.16 -45.13 -9.49
C LEU A 11 -32.48 -45.63 -10.07
N PRO A 12 -33.60 -44.98 -9.69
CA PRO A 12 -34.60 -44.66 -10.70
C PRO A 12 -34.94 -43.16 -10.75
N GLN A 13 -34.96 -42.67 -11.99
CA GLN A 13 -35.71 -41.50 -12.44
C GLN A 13 -37.22 -41.75 -12.23
N GLN A 14 -37.98 -40.70 -11.93
CA GLN A 14 -39.44 -40.69 -12.12
C GLN A 14 -39.81 -39.52 -13.03
N GLU A 15 -40.37 -39.87 -14.19
CA GLU A 15 -41.20 -39.00 -15.03
C GLU A 15 -42.68 -39.20 -14.70
N ASN A 16 -43.41 -38.08 -14.69
CA ASN A 16 -44.77 -37.78 -15.16
C ASN A 16 -45.98 -38.65 -14.76
N ASP A 17 -47.01 -37.98 -14.23
CA ASP A 17 -48.34 -38.02 -14.87
C ASP A 17 -49.19 -36.75 -14.60
N ASN A 18 -50.02 -36.45 -15.60
CA ASN A 18 -50.86 -35.27 -15.86
C ASN A 18 -52.15 -35.19 -15.02
N GLY A 19 -52.72 -33.98 -14.96
CA GLY A 19 -54.06 -33.70 -14.42
C GLY A 19 -54.66 -32.40 -14.98
N ASP A 20 -55.19 -32.53 -16.20
CA ASP A 20 -56.17 -31.76 -16.98
C ASP A 20 -57.01 -30.63 -16.31
N SER A 21 -57.22 -29.49 -17.00
CA SER A 21 -58.50 -29.11 -17.67
C SER A 21 -58.78 -27.59 -17.85
N LYS A 22 -59.23 -27.25 -19.08
CA LYS A 22 -59.99 -26.06 -19.63
C LYS A 22 -59.22 -24.79 -20.02
N SER A 23 -58.98 -24.52 -21.32
CA SER A 23 -59.87 -23.97 -22.40
C SER A 23 -60.28 -22.50 -22.14
N SER A 24 -59.97 -21.49 -22.97
CA SER A 24 -60.29 -21.37 -24.41
C SER A 24 -59.49 -20.28 -25.17
N GLN A 25 -59.07 -20.64 -26.40
CA GLN A 25 -58.98 -19.90 -27.68
C GLN A 25 -58.27 -18.53 -27.88
N LYS A 26 -57.13 -18.63 -28.60
CA LYS A 26 -56.70 -17.95 -29.86
C LYS A 26 -56.86 -16.42 -30.03
N THR A 27 -55.70 -15.76 -30.20
CA THR A 27 -55.39 -14.94 -31.40
C THR A 27 -53.89 -14.98 -31.71
N VAL A 28 -53.57 -15.19 -33.00
CA VAL A 28 -52.22 -15.25 -33.57
C VAL A 28 -51.64 -13.84 -33.69
N GLY A 29 -50.39 -13.66 -33.24
CA GLY A 29 -49.60 -12.44 -33.43
C GLY A 29 -48.12 -12.78 -33.41
N SER A 30 -47.52 -12.85 -34.59
CA SER A 30 -46.08 -13.01 -34.80
C SER A 30 -45.32 -11.77 -34.33
N ASN A 31 -44.43 -11.91 -33.35
CA ASN A 31 -43.06 -11.35 -33.40
C ASN A 31 -42.26 -11.80 -32.19
N GLY A 32 -41.00 -12.15 -32.45
CA GLY A 32 -40.13 -12.83 -31.50
C GLY A 32 -39.51 -11.95 -30.44
N GLU A 33 -38.77 -12.59 -29.54
CA GLU A 33 -37.56 -12.06 -28.94
C GLU A 33 -36.79 -13.21 -28.28
N ALA A 34 -35.59 -13.46 -28.78
CA ALA A 34 -34.62 -14.31 -28.15
C ALA A 34 -34.11 -13.62 -26.88
N GLU A 35 -34.22 -14.30 -25.73
CA GLU A 35 -33.64 -13.87 -24.47
C GLU A 35 -32.11 -13.74 -24.61
N ASN A 36 -31.66 -12.51 -24.87
CA ASN A 36 -30.24 -12.16 -24.84
C ASN A 36 -29.98 -11.39 -23.55
N GLN A 37 -29.54 -12.10 -22.51
CA GLN A 37 -29.06 -11.46 -21.28
C GLN A 37 -27.84 -10.59 -21.60
N SER A 38 -28.09 -9.31 -21.83
CA SER A 38 -27.06 -8.36 -22.24
C SER A 38 -26.07 -8.13 -21.10
N VAL A 39 -24.83 -8.57 -21.31
CA VAL A 39 -23.69 -8.33 -20.43
C VAL A 39 -23.63 -6.83 -20.06
N SER A 40 -23.59 -6.53 -18.75
CA SER A 40 -23.54 -5.15 -18.25
C SER A 40 -22.42 -4.35 -18.94
N LYS A 41 -22.70 -3.08 -19.29
CA LYS A 41 -21.74 -2.16 -19.96
C LYS A 41 -20.35 -2.17 -19.30
N ARG A 42 -20.28 -2.39 -17.99
CA ARG A 42 -19.03 -2.48 -17.21
C ARG A 42 -18.25 -3.77 -17.44
N GLN A 43 -18.93 -4.90 -17.54
CA GLN A 43 -18.33 -6.20 -17.87
C GLN A 43 -17.83 -6.23 -19.31
N ARG A 44 -18.61 -5.67 -20.25
CA ARG A 44 -18.22 -5.56 -21.66
C ARG A 44 -16.97 -4.70 -21.85
N LYS A 45 -16.86 -3.56 -21.16
CA LYS A 45 -15.66 -2.71 -21.16
C LYS A 45 -14.43 -3.39 -20.54
N LYS A 46 -14.64 -4.21 -19.50
CA LYS A 46 -13.58 -5.02 -18.88
C LYS A 46 -13.08 -6.12 -19.83
N GLN A 47 -14.00 -6.83 -20.49
CA GLN A 47 -13.68 -7.87 -21.48
C GLN A 47 -12.95 -7.29 -22.70
N GLN A 48 -13.41 -6.16 -23.25
CA GLN A 48 -12.72 -5.48 -24.34
C GLN A 48 -11.31 -5.01 -23.95
N LYS A 49 -11.12 -4.52 -22.72
CA LYS A 49 -9.79 -4.14 -22.22
C LYS A 49 -8.89 -5.36 -22.02
N GLN A 50 -9.44 -6.49 -21.59
CA GLN A 50 -8.74 -7.77 -21.46
C GLN A 50 -8.30 -8.31 -22.83
N GLN A 51 -9.21 -8.30 -23.82
CA GLN A 51 -8.93 -8.73 -25.19
C GLN A 51 -7.86 -7.86 -25.84
N LYS A 52 -8.00 -6.53 -25.80
CA LYS A 52 -6.94 -5.61 -26.29
C LYS A 52 -5.60 -5.83 -25.61
N TRP A 53 -5.60 -6.11 -24.30
CA TRP A 53 -4.37 -6.42 -23.57
C TRP A 53 -3.75 -7.75 -24.03
N GLU A 54 -4.57 -8.76 -24.33
CA GLU A 54 -4.11 -10.04 -24.85
C GLU A 54 -3.61 -9.95 -26.29
N GLU A 55 -4.30 -9.22 -27.16
CA GLU A 55 -3.89 -8.90 -28.52
C GLU A 55 -2.55 -8.15 -28.54
N GLU A 56 -2.40 -7.14 -27.66
CA GLU A 56 -1.16 -6.39 -27.51
C GLU A 56 -0.08 -7.16 -26.73
N ARG A 57 -0.33 -8.37 -26.22
CA ARG A 57 0.64 -9.11 -25.40
C ARG A 57 1.91 -9.42 -26.19
N GLU A 58 1.78 -9.96 -27.40
CA GLU A 58 2.93 -10.30 -28.25
C GLU A 58 3.64 -9.04 -28.77
N LEU A 59 2.88 -7.99 -29.15
CA LEU A 59 3.47 -6.70 -29.51
C LEU A 59 4.28 -6.08 -28.37
N ARG A 60 3.80 -6.18 -27.12
CA ARG A 60 4.52 -5.70 -25.94
C ARG A 60 5.73 -6.56 -25.62
N LYS A 61 5.66 -7.87 -25.86
CA LYS A 61 6.79 -8.79 -25.73
C LYS A 61 7.86 -8.47 -26.77
N GLN A 62 7.47 -8.20 -28.02
CA GLN A 62 8.38 -7.81 -29.09
C GLN A 62 9.02 -6.44 -28.82
N LYS A 63 8.22 -5.41 -28.51
CA LYS A 63 8.75 -4.09 -28.08
C LYS A 63 9.72 -4.18 -26.90
N ARG A 64 9.49 -5.10 -25.95
CA ARG A 64 10.42 -5.35 -24.83
C ARG A 64 11.72 -6.01 -25.30
N LYS A 65 11.67 -6.94 -26.25
CA LYS A 65 12.85 -7.57 -26.86
C LYS A 65 13.66 -6.55 -27.66
N ASP A 66 13.01 -5.78 -28.51
CA ASP A 66 13.65 -4.78 -29.37
C ASP A 66 14.32 -3.69 -28.51
N LYS A 67 13.60 -3.17 -27.50
CA LYS A 67 14.17 -2.21 -26.54
C LYS A 67 15.34 -2.79 -25.74
N LYS A 68 15.36 -4.11 -25.48
CA LYS A 68 16.47 -4.79 -24.81
C LYS A 68 17.68 -4.96 -25.73
N GLN A 69 17.45 -5.25 -27.02
CA GLN A 69 18.51 -5.32 -28.03
C GLN A 69 19.10 -3.94 -28.31
N GLN A 70 18.27 -2.91 -28.44
CA GLN A 70 18.72 -1.53 -28.63
C GLN A 70 19.60 -1.06 -27.47
N ARG A 71 19.19 -1.31 -26.21
CA ARG A 71 20.03 -1.08 -25.03
C ARG A 71 21.30 -1.93 -24.93
N ARG A 72 21.40 -3.02 -25.70
CA ARG A 72 22.62 -3.85 -25.76
C ARG A 72 23.58 -3.29 -26.79
N LEU A 73 23.06 -2.86 -27.95
CA LEU A 73 23.81 -2.17 -29.00
C LEU A 73 24.33 -0.81 -28.52
N GLU A 74 23.50 0.00 -27.84
CA GLU A 74 23.92 1.26 -27.23
C GLU A 74 25.07 1.08 -26.23
N ARG A 75 25.07 -0.02 -25.47
CA ARG A 75 26.17 -0.35 -24.53
C ARG A 75 27.43 -0.78 -25.25
N HIS A 76 27.31 -1.59 -26.30
CA HIS A 76 28.46 -2.02 -27.10
C HIS A 76 29.12 -0.83 -27.80
N SER A 77 28.31 0.10 -28.34
CA SER A 77 28.81 1.34 -28.95
C SER A 77 29.52 2.23 -27.94
N GLN A 78 29.00 2.34 -26.70
CA GLN A 78 29.66 3.09 -25.61
C GLN A 78 30.94 2.41 -25.10
N GLU A 79 31.04 1.08 -25.19
CA GLU A 79 32.25 0.30 -24.87
C GLU A 79 33.36 0.49 -25.93
N GLU A 80 33.00 0.63 -27.21
CA GLU A 80 33.96 0.83 -28.31
C GLU A 80 34.52 2.26 -28.40
N GLU A 81 33.78 3.28 -27.95
CA GLU A 81 34.24 4.69 -27.93
C GLU A 81 35.21 5.02 -26.76
N GLY A 82 35.72 4.01 -26.05
CA GLY A 82 36.77 4.19 -25.03
C GLY A 82 36.32 4.90 -23.74
N GLY A 83 35.01 5.13 -23.56
CA GLY A 83 34.47 5.56 -22.29
C GLY A 83 34.60 4.43 -21.27
N GLU A 84 35.23 4.69 -20.11
CA GLU A 84 35.09 3.79 -18.96
C GLU A 84 33.60 3.50 -18.78
N VAL A 85 33.19 2.25 -18.99
CA VAL A 85 31.88 1.79 -18.56
C VAL A 85 31.94 1.70 -17.04
N GLN A 86 31.83 2.87 -16.40
CA GLN A 86 31.24 2.96 -15.09
C GLN A 86 29.83 2.41 -15.27
N SER A 87 29.71 1.10 -15.06
CA SER A 87 28.45 0.41 -14.90
C SER A 87 27.55 1.33 -14.11
N SER A 88 26.54 1.91 -14.76
CA SER A 88 25.54 2.77 -14.13
C SER A 88 24.78 2.08 -12.98
N ARG A 89 25.11 0.81 -12.69
CA ARG A 89 24.68 0.05 -11.52
C ARG A 89 25.57 0.23 -10.29
N LYS A 90 26.84 0.62 -10.42
CA LYS A 90 27.67 1.00 -9.28
C LYS A 90 27.46 2.48 -9.02
N ARG A 91 26.29 2.79 -8.45
CA ARG A 91 26.07 4.05 -7.73
C ARG A 91 27.30 4.26 -6.84
N LEU A 92 27.91 5.44 -6.89
CA LEU A 92 29.10 5.79 -6.11
C LEU A 92 28.92 5.23 -4.69
N ARG A 93 29.78 4.29 -4.29
CA ARG A 93 29.74 3.71 -2.95
C ARG A 93 30.11 4.85 -2.00
N ARG A 94 29.09 5.50 -1.44
CA ARG A 94 29.27 6.37 -0.28
C ARG A 94 29.76 5.48 0.86
N ASP A 95 30.60 6.01 1.72
CA ASP A 95 30.99 5.31 2.94
C ASP A 95 29.74 5.05 3.78
N VAL A 96 29.38 3.77 3.89
CA VAL A 96 28.19 3.33 4.61
C VAL A 96 28.55 3.20 6.08
N THR A 97 27.77 3.86 6.94
CA THR A 97 27.94 3.76 8.40
C THR A 97 26.69 3.09 9.00
N PRO A 98 26.70 1.78 9.25
CA PRO A 98 25.54 1.07 9.77
C PRO A 98 25.00 1.65 11.08
N SER A 99 23.67 1.66 11.22
CA SER A 99 22.99 2.03 12.46
C SER A 99 22.85 0.81 13.37
N ALA A 100 22.98 1.04 14.68
CA ALA A 100 22.68 0.02 15.70
C ALA A 100 21.17 -0.27 15.83
N LEU A 101 20.33 0.64 15.31
CA LEU A 101 18.88 0.58 15.42
C LEU A 101 18.32 -0.69 14.77
N ARG A 102 17.40 -1.35 15.48
CA ARG A 102 16.70 -2.55 15.01
C ARG A 102 15.32 -2.18 14.49
N LEU A 103 15.00 -2.65 13.29
CA LEU A 103 13.70 -2.42 12.66
C LEU A 103 13.06 -3.75 12.32
N LEU A 104 11.90 -4.03 12.93
CA LEU A 104 11.21 -5.31 12.83
C LEU A 104 9.94 -5.16 12.01
N LEU A 105 9.71 -6.09 11.09
CA LEU A 105 8.45 -6.25 10.38
C LEU A 105 7.68 -7.43 11.01
N ASP A 106 6.57 -7.14 11.70
CA ASP A 106 5.69 -8.14 12.30
C ASP A 106 4.76 -8.75 11.24
N CYS A 107 5.05 -9.97 10.78
CA CYS A 107 4.24 -10.66 9.76
C CYS A 107 3.16 -11.59 10.33
N SER A 108 2.78 -11.44 11.61
CA SER A 108 1.77 -12.30 12.25
C SER A 108 0.33 -12.05 11.81
N PHE A 109 0.10 -11.14 10.86
CA PHE A 109 -1.23 -10.76 10.37
C PHE A 109 -1.65 -11.46 9.07
N ASP A 110 -0.98 -12.55 8.68
CA ASP A 110 -1.25 -13.28 7.43
C ASP A 110 -2.73 -13.68 7.27
N SER A 111 -3.37 -14.11 8.36
CA SER A 111 -4.78 -14.52 8.38
C SER A 111 -5.77 -13.37 8.16
N LEU A 112 -5.35 -12.12 8.34
CA LEU A 112 -6.18 -10.92 8.17
C LEU A 112 -6.10 -10.36 6.75
N MET A 113 -5.27 -10.94 5.88
CA MET A 113 -5.06 -10.47 4.52
C MET A 113 -5.56 -11.48 3.50
N LEU A 114 -6.22 -10.96 2.46
CA LEU A 114 -6.47 -11.74 1.25
C LEU A 114 -5.15 -12.00 0.52
N SER A 115 -5.05 -13.07 -0.25
CA SER A 115 -3.79 -13.42 -0.97
C SER A 115 -3.29 -12.31 -1.91
N LYS A 116 -4.20 -11.45 -2.41
CA LYS A 116 -3.84 -10.25 -3.18
C LYS A 116 -3.11 -9.20 -2.34
N ASP A 117 -3.50 -9.07 -1.07
CA ASP A 117 -2.94 -8.12 -0.11
C ASP A 117 -1.63 -8.63 0.48
N VAL A 118 -1.52 -9.94 0.75
CA VAL A 118 -0.25 -10.59 1.06
C VAL A 118 0.76 -10.39 -0.09
N GLY A 119 0.30 -10.49 -1.34
CA GLY A 119 1.12 -10.17 -2.51
C GLY A 119 1.57 -8.69 -2.61
N LYS A 120 0.82 -7.75 -2.01
CA LYS A 120 1.24 -6.34 -1.86
C LYS A 120 2.24 -6.21 -0.72
N LEU A 121 2.00 -6.86 0.42
CA LEU A 121 2.92 -6.88 1.55
C LEU A 121 4.29 -7.41 1.14
N HIS A 122 4.34 -8.52 0.39
CA HIS A 122 5.60 -9.06 -0.15
C HIS A 122 6.40 -7.99 -0.93
N LYS A 123 5.75 -7.24 -1.82
CA LYS A 123 6.41 -6.14 -2.57
C LYS A 123 6.89 -5.02 -1.65
N GLN A 124 6.14 -4.70 -0.59
CA GLN A 124 6.54 -3.71 0.39
C GLN A 124 7.76 -4.18 1.19
N ILE A 125 7.84 -5.46 1.58
CA ILE A 125 9.02 -6.05 2.23
C ILE A 125 10.24 -6.00 1.30
N GLN A 126 10.09 -6.38 0.03
CA GLN A 126 11.15 -6.26 -0.98
C GLN A 126 11.66 -4.82 -1.10
N ARG A 127 10.75 -3.84 -1.04
CA ARG A 127 11.09 -2.41 -1.04
C ARG A 127 11.87 -2.02 0.22
N CYS A 128 11.42 -2.42 1.40
CA CYS A 128 12.12 -2.17 2.67
C CYS A 128 13.55 -2.70 2.61
N TYR A 129 13.72 -3.96 2.20
CA TYR A 129 15.04 -4.58 2.06
C TYR A 129 15.93 -3.83 1.05
N ALA A 130 15.40 -3.53 -0.14
CA ALA A 130 16.16 -2.86 -1.19
C ALA A 130 16.60 -1.44 -0.80
N GLU A 131 15.75 -0.69 -0.09
CA GLU A 131 16.10 0.65 0.39
C GLU A 131 17.06 0.60 1.58
N ASN A 132 16.90 -0.35 2.51
CA ASN A 132 17.86 -0.53 3.61
C ASN A 132 19.28 -0.83 3.07
N ARG A 133 19.40 -1.73 2.08
CA ARG A 133 20.70 -2.03 1.42
C ARG A 133 21.34 -0.84 0.71
N ARG A 134 20.60 0.25 0.48
CA ARG A 134 21.06 1.47 -0.20
C ARG A 134 21.14 2.68 0.72
N ALA A 135 20.72 2.54 1.98
CA ALA A 135 20.72 3.62 2.95
C ALA A 135 22.14 4.02 3.32
N LEU A 136 22.31 5.29 3.71
CA LEU A 136 23.57 5.77 4.28
C LEU A 136 23.84 5.11 5.65
N HIS A 137 22.76 4.95 6.43
CA HIS A 137 22.74 4.31 7.74
C HIS A 137 21.79 3.11 7.73
N PRO A 138 22.20 1.96 7.14
CA PRO A 138 21.36 0.77 7.13
C PRO A 138 21.08 0.31 8.57
N VAL A 139 19.83 -0.06 8.83
CA VAL A 139 19.38 -0.61 10.12
C VAL A 139 19.52 -2.12 10.14
N GLN A 140 19.52 -2.71 11.34
CA GLN A 140 19.37 -4.15 11.50
C GLN A 140 17.90 -4.52 11.20
N LEU A 141 17.63 -4.98 9.98
CA LEU A 141 16.28 -5.31 9.52
C LEU A 141 15.89 -6.73 9.93
N TYR A 142 14.70 -6.89 10.51
CA TYR A 142 14.14 -8.17 10.91
C TYR A 142 12.80 -8.41 10.21
N LEU A 143 12.59 -9.66 9.80
CA LEU A 143 11.30 -10.18 9.35
C LEU A 143 10.89 -11.28 10.33
N THR A 144 9.86 -11.02 11.14
CA THR A 144 9.43 -11.93 12.22
C THR A 144 8.06 -12.51 11.92
N SER A 145 7.71 -13.62 12.58
CA SER A 145 6.45 -14.34 12.33
C SER A 145 6.30 -14.78 10.86
N LEU A 146 7.40 -15.06 10.15
CA LEU A 146 7.32 -15.44 8.73
C LEU A 146 6.74 -16.85 8.60
N GLY A 147 5.56 -16.94 7.98
CA GLY A 147 4.89 -18.20 7.69
C GLY A 147 3.76 -18.00 6.68
N GLY A 148 2.80 -18.92 6.68
CA GLY A 148 1.53 -18.79 5.97
C GLY A 148 1.64 -18.47 4.48
N GLN A 149 0.71 -17.67 3.97
CA GLN A 149 0.64 -17.27 2.57
C GLN A 149 1.86 -16.40 2.18
N LEU A 150 2.36 -15.56 3.09
CA LEU A 150 3.51 -14.70 2.80
C LEU A 150 4.75 -15.52 2.45
N LYS A 151 5.08 -16.53 3.26
CA LYS A 151 6.24 -17.40 3.01
C LYS A 151 6.08 -18.14 1.67
N GLN A 152 4.89 -18.68 1.39
CA GLN A 152 4.60 -19.35 0.11
C GLN A 152 4.84 -18.40 -1.07
N ILE A 153 4.36 -17.16 -0.99
CA ILE A 153 4.57 -16.15 -2.03
C ILE A 153 6.06 -15.82 -2.21
N MET A 154 6.83 -15.74 -1.13
CA MET A 154 8.27 -15.51 -1.19
C MET A 154 8.99 -16.69 -1.85
N ASP A 155 8.68 -17.92 -1.45
CA ASP A 155 9.25 -19.15 -2.02
C ASP A 155 8.96 -19.30 -3.53
N GLU A 156 7.77 -18.91 -3.98
CA GLU A 156 7.37 -19.02 -5.38
C GLU A 156 7.93 -17.89 -6.25
N LYS A 157 7.81 -16.64 -5.79
CA LYS A 157 8.05 -15.45 -6.62
C LYS A 157 9.42 -14.83 -6.43
N ASP A 158 10.08 -15.09 -5.31
CA ASP A 158 11.39 -14.54 -4.99
C ASP A 158 12.30 -15.59 -4.36
N LYS A 159 12.59 -16.68 -5.09
CA LYS A 159 13.47 -17.76 -4.64
C LYS A 159 14.85 -17.29 -4.12
N GLY A 160 15.25 -16.07 -4.45
CA GLY A 160 16.47 -15.44 -3.96
C GLY A 160 16.36 -14.84 -2.56
N TRP A 161 15.18 -14.85 -1.92
CA TRP A 161 14.97 -14.29 -0.58
C TRP A 161 15.87 -14.93 0.48
N VAL A 162 16.15 -16.23 0.33
CA VAL A 162 17.09 -16.97 1.19
C VAL A 162 18.54 -16.46 1.09
N ASN A 163 18.88 -15.75 0.01
CA ASN A 163 20.21 -15.18 -0.22
C ASN A 163 20.28 -13.69 0.16
N TRP A 164 19.22 -13.13 0.75
CA TRP A 164 19.26 -11.77 1.25
C TRP A 164 20.30 -11.65 2.37
N LYS A 165 21.16 -10.65 2.26
CA LYS A 165 22.24 -10.39 3.24
C LYS A 165 21.84 -9.26 4.16
N GLU A 166 22.33 -9.26 5.39
CA GLU A 166 22.11 -8.17 6.35
C GLU A 166 20.62 -7.99 6.70
N ILE A 167 19.87 -9.11 6.74
CA ILE A 167 18.50 -9.20 7.23
C ILE A 167 18.36 -10.45 8.10
N THR A 168 17.64 -10.34 9.20
CA THR A 168 17.33 -11.47 10.09
C THR A 168 15.90 -11.94 9.83
N ILE A 169 15.73 -13.15 9.33
CA ILE A 169 14.41 -13.72 9.02
C ILE A 169 14.10 -14.83 10.04
N LYS A 170 12.95 -14.72 10.71
CA LYS A 170 12.52 -15.60 11.81
C LYS A 170 11.05 -16.01 11.64
N SER A 171 10.77 -17.28 11.91
CA SER A 171 9.39 -17.80 12.00
C SER A 171 8.74 -17.45 13.33
N GLU A 172 9.56 -17.19 14.35
CA GLU A 172 9.18 -16.83 15.71
C GLU A 172 8.60 -15.41 15.77
N HIS A 173 7.72 -15.19 16.75
CA HIS A 173 7.12 -13.87 16.98
C HIS A 173 8.17 -12.90 17.54
N TYR A 174 8.09 -11.61 17.20
CA TYR A 174 9.12 -10.63 17.60
C TYR A 174 9.36 -10.56 19.11
N LYS A 175 8.32 -10.84 19.92
CA LYS A 175 8.40 -10.89 21.39
C LYS A 175 9.36 -11.96 21.92
N ASP A 176 9.59 -13.01 21.14
CA ASP A 176 10.46 -14.14 21.49
C ASP A 176 11.87 -13.96 20.88
N VAL A 177 12.08 -12.90 20.10
CA VAL A 177 13.34 -12.61 19.39
C VAL A 177 14.08 -11.43 20.01
N VAL A 178 13.35 -10.48 20.59
CA VAL A 178 13.90 -9.25 21.19
C VAL A 178 13.32 -9.05 22.59
N ALA A 179 14.14 -8.55 23.51
CA ALA A 179 13.72 -8.30 24.89
C ALA A 179 12.59 -7.27 24.95
N LYS A 180 11.64 -7.50 25.87
CA LYS A 180 10.40 -6.72 25.96
C LYS A 180 10.66 -5.23 26.14
N GLU A 181 11.65 -4.89 26.95
CA GLU A 181 12.02 -3.53 27.35
C GLU A 181 12.66 -2.75 26.20
N GLU A 182 13.11 -3.43 25.15
CA GLU A 182 13.71 -2.82 23.97
C GLU A 182 12.67 -2.51 22.89
N LEU A 183 11.48 -3.12 22.96
CA LEU A 183 10.47 -3.05 21.90
C LEU A 183 9.64 -1.76 21.96
N VAL A 184 9.51 -1.10 20.81
CA VAL A 184 8.59 0.01 20.58
C VAL A 184 7.74 -0.27 19.35
N TYR A 185 6.43 -0.46 19.51
CA TYR A 185 5.52 -0.71 18.39
C TYR A 185 5.09 0.61 17.73
N LEU A 186 5.40 0.77 16.44
CA LEU A 186 4.98 1.92 15.65
C LEU A 186 3.55 1.73 15.15
N THR A 187 2.65 2.60 15.62
CA THR A 187 1.22 2.55 15.27
C THR A 187 0.62 3.95 15.23
N SER A 188 -0.22 4.21 14.22
CA SER A 188 -0.86 5.51 14.02
C SER A 188 -1.90 5.88 15.09
N ASP A 189 -2.39 4.88 15.81
CA ASP A 189 -3.43 5.05 16.83
C ASP A 189 -2.85 5.30 18.24
N SER A 190 -1.52 5.22 18.40
CA SER A 190 -0.86 5.48 19.68
C SER A 190 -0.98 6.95 20.08
N PRO A 191 -1.34 7.27 21.34
CA PRO A 191 -1.33 8.66 21.83
C PRO A 191 0.08 9.23 21.96
N ASN A 192 1.09 8.37 22.15
CA ASN A 192 2.49 8.78 22.30
C ASN A 192 3.09 9.17 20.95
N ILE A 193 3.75 10.32 20.88
CA ILE A 193 4.43 10.81 19.67
C ILE A 193 5.91 10.46 19.76
N LEU A 194 6.47 9.87 18.70
CA LEU A 194 7.90 9.59 18.60
C LEU A 194 8.66 10.86 18.23
N GLU A 195 9.33 11.48 19.20
CA GLU A 195 10.11 12.70 18.99
C GLU A 195 11.49 12.41 18.39
N GLU A 196 12.17 11.40 18.93
CA GLU A 196 13.49 10.96 18.47
C GLU A 196 13.57 9.43 18.46
N MET A 197 14.50 8.90 17.66
CA MET A 197 14.75 7.46 17.63
C MET A 197 15.92 7.11 18.56
N ASP A 198 15.66 6.24 19.52
CA ASP A 198 16.66 5.67 20.41
C ASP A 198 17.41 4.53 19.67
N PRO A 199 18.73 4.66 19.43
CA PRO A 199 19.51 3.63 18.74
C PRO A 199 19.57 2.28 19.45
N THR A 200 19.26 2.24 20.75
CA THR A 200 19.25 1.00 21.56
C THR A 200 17.93 0.24 21.43
N LYS A 201 16.85 0.88 20.99
CA LYS A 201 15.52 0.27 20.87
C LYS A 201 15.33 -0.51 19.57
N ALA A 202 14.25 -1.28 19.57
CA ALA A 202 13.79 -2.14 18.50
C ALA A 202 12.38 -1.70 18.07
N TYR A 203 12.29 -1.07 16.91
CA TYR A 203 11.04 -0.51 16.41
C TYR A 203 10.28 -1.53 15.57
N VAL A 204 9.01 -1.77 15.89
CA VAL A 204 8.17 -2.76 15.22
C VAL A 204 7.18 -2.07 14.28
N ILE A 205 7.11 -2.51 13.02
CA ILE A 205 6.12 -2.10 12.03
C ILE A 205 5.20 -3.29 11.76
N GLY A 206 3.89 -3.08 11.83
CA GLY A 206 2.91 -4.09 11.46
C GLY A 206 2.99 -4.43 9.96
N GLY A 207 3.36 -5.67 9.64
CA GLY A 207 3.33 -6.23 8.30
C GLY A 207 1.90 -6.54 7.86
N LEU A 208 1.08 -5.50 7.71
CA LEU A 208 -0.35 -5.61 7.40
C LEU A 208 -0.72 -4.69 6.22
N VAL A 209 -1.46 -5.24 5.26
CA VAL A 209 -2.09 -4.50 4.16
C VAL A 209 -3.58 -4.77 4.19
N ASP A 210 -4.33 -3.95 4.90
CA ASP A 210 -5.76 -4.15 5.16
C ASP A 210 -6.65 -3.00 4.66
N HIS A 211 -6.05 -2.00 4.01
CA HIS A 211 -6.74 -0.77 3.63
C HIS A 211 -7.36 -0.02 4.83
N ASN A 212 -6.77 -0.18 6.03
CA ASN A 212 -7.23 0.37 7.30
C ASN A 212 -8.64 -0.10 7.70
N HIS A 213 -8.92 -1.39 7.49
CA HIS A 213 -10.13 -2.06 7.93
C HIS A 213 -10.06 -2.42 9.42
N HIS A 214 -8.89 -2.88 9.88
CA HIS A 214 -8.61 -3.26 11.27
C HIS A 214 -8.00 -2.09 12.04
N LYS A 215 -8.80 -1.04 12.28
CA LYS A 215 -8.36 0.15 13.03
C LYS A 215 -7.86 -0.22 14.42
N GLY A 216 -6.74 0.35 14.85
CA GLY A 216 -6.20 0.16 16.19
C GLY A 216 -5.61 -1.23 16.47
N ILE A 217 -5.63 -2.18 15.53
CA ILE A 217 -5.25 -3.57 15.84
C ILE A 217 -3.82 -3.72 16.35
N THR A 218 -2.87 -2.97 15.77
CA THR A 218 -1.47 -2.98 16.21
C THR A 218 -1.28 -2.25 17.54
N PHE A 219 -2.11 -1.23 17.81
CA PHE A 219 -2.09 -0.49 19.06
C PHE A 219 -2.62 -1.34 20.22
N GLU A 220 -3.77 -2.00 20.04
CA GLU A 220 -4.31 -2.91 21.06
C GLU A 220 -3.36 -4.08 21.32
N LYS A 221 -2.77 -4.68 20.27
CA LYS A 221 -1.78 -5.74 20.43
C LYS A 221 -0.55 -5.29 21.23
N ALA A 222 -0.05 -4.07 21.00
CA ALA A 222 1.06 -3.52 21.77
C ALA A 222 0.70 -3.32 23.25
N LYS A 223 -0.51 -2.82 23.53
CA LYS A 223 -1.04 -2.67 24.90
C LYS A 223 -1.22 -4.01 25.60
N GLU A 224 -1.80 -4.99 24.93
CA GLU A 224 -2.00 -6.35 25.47
C GLU A 224 -0.67 -7.02 25.86
N LEU A 225 0.37 -6.82 25.05
CA LEU A 225 1.72 -7.32 25.35
C LEU A 225 2.47 -6.44 26.37
N GLY A 226 1.93 -5.26 26.69
CA GLY A 226 2.54 -4.28 27.59
C GLY A 226 3.91 -3.81 27.11
N ILE A 227 4.07 -3.62 25.80
CA ILE A 227 5.29 -3.04 25.20
C ILE A 227 5.06 -1.56 24.88
N ASP A 228 6.15 -0.78 24.80
CA ASP A 228 6.07 0.61 24.42
C ASP A 228 5.45 0.74 23.02
N HIS A 229 4.74 1.84 22.76
CA HIS A 229 4.15 2.14 21.46
C HIS A 229 4.19 3.64 21.18
N ALA A 230 4.34 4.00 19.91
CA ALA A 230 4.39 5.40 19.48
C ALA A 230 3.86 5.58 18.05
N GLN A 231 3.32 6.76 17.75
CA GLN A 231 3.01 7.20 16.40
C GLN A 231 4.16 8.07 15.85
N LEU A 232 4.35 8.07 14.53
CA LEU A 232 5.25 9.03 13.89
C LEU A 232 4.70 10.46 14.05
N PRO A 233 5.56 11.50 14.16
CA PRO A 233 5.15 12.89 14.39
C PRO A 233 4.59 13.57 13.12
N LEU A 234 3.75 12.87 12.34
CA LEU A 234 3.19 13.34 11.07
C LEU A 234 2.37 14.63 11.24
N SER A 235 1.57 14.71 12.31
CA SER A 235 0.67 15.84 12.58
C SER A 235 1.42 17.17 12.73
N SER A 236 2.67 17.12 13.19
CA SER A 236 3.49 18.30 13.45
C SER A 236 4.08 18.91 12.18
N PHE A 237 4.15 18.15 11.08
CA PHE A 237 4.89 18.56 9.89
C PHE A 237 4.13 18.40 8.57
N VAL A 238 3.03 17.63 8.56
CA VAL A 238 2.32 17.26 7.34
C VAL A 238 0.80 17.43 7.51
N LYS A 239 0.23 18.42 6.81
CA LYS A 239 -1.23 18.59 6.74
C LYS A 239 -1.84 17.68 5.67
N MET A 240 -2.18 16.43 6.03
CA MET A 240 -2.83 15.52 5.07
C MET A 240 -4.36 15.63 5.10
N ASN A 241 -4.98 15.81 3.93
CA ASN A 241 -6.44 15.61 3.75
C ASN A 241 -6.84 14.13 3.77
N SER A 242 -5.86 13.22 3.85
CA SER A 242 -6.05 11.78 3.87
C SER A 242 -5.67 11.18 5.23
N ARG A 243 -6.07 9.93 5.47
CA ARG A 243 -5.79 9.22 6.72
C ARG A 243 -4.29 9.15 7.00
N LYS A 244 -3.91 9.31 8.28
CA LYS A 244 -2.52 9.28 8.78
C LYS A 244 -1.92 7.86 8.87
N VAL A 245 -2.46 6.92 8.11
CA VAL A 245 -2.00 5.52 8.06
C VAL A 245 -1.14 5.33 6.82
N LEU A 246 0.12 4.94 7.04
CA LEU A 246 1.12 4.77 6.00
C LEU A 246 1.30 3.29 5.64
N ALA A 247 1.83 3.05 4.43
CA ALA A 247 2.20 1.70 4.01
C ALA A 247 3.49 1.27 4.73
N VAL A 248 3.70 -0.04 4.88
CA VAL A 248 4.87 -0.62 5.57
C VAL A 248 6.18 -0.06 5.02
N ASN A 249 6.32 -0.04 3.69
CA ASN A 249 7.52 0.48 3.05
C ASN A 249 7.72 1.98 3.28
N HIS A 250 6.65 2.79 3.35
CA HIS A 250 6.80 4.21 3.62
C HIS A 250 7.30 4.45 5.04
N VAL A 251 6.81 3.70 6.03
CA VAL A 251 7.32 3.81 7.41
C VAL A 251 8.81 3.45 7.47
N CYS A 252 9.21 2.34 6.81
CA CYS A 252 10.63 1.96 6.71
C CYS A 252 11.48 3.03 6.02
N GLU A 253 11.04 3.54 4.85
CA GLU A 253 11.75 4.56 4.09
C GLU A 253 11.86 5.88 4.89
N ILE A 254 10.83 6.25 5.66
CA ILE A 254 10.86 7.44 6.53
C ILE A 254 11.90 7.27 7.64
N ILE A 255 11.97 6.10 8.29
CA ILE A 255 12.97 5.84 9.34
C ILE A 255 14.39 5.95 8.78
N LEU A 256 14.64 5.35 7.62
CA LEU A 256 15.94 5.45 6.95
C LEU A 256 16.30 6.89 6.58
N ALA A 257 15.33 7.65 6.06
CA ALA A 257 15.51 9.06 5.74
C ALA A 257 15.73 9.93 6.99
N TYR A 258 15.08 9.61 8.11
CA TYR A 258 15.30 10.28 9.39
C TYR A 258 16.73 10.04 9.90
N LEU A 259 17.23 8.81 9.83
CA LEU A 259 18.60 8.50 10.21
C LEU A 259 19.64 9.22 9.34
N GLU A 260 19.37 9.41 8.04
CA GLU A 260 20.24 10.16 7.12
C GLU A 260 20.22 11.68 7.38
N LYS A 261 19.07 12.23 7.78
CA LYS A 261 18.84 13.68 7.77
C LYS A 261 18.75 14.33 9.15
N GLY A 262 18.52 13.54 10.20
CA GLY A 262 18.25 14.02 11.55
C GLY A 262 16.96 14.84 11.69
N SER A 263 16.05 14.81 10.70
CA SER A 263 14.86 15.66 10.66
C SER A 263 13.63 14.91 10.16
N TRP A 264 12.60 14.83 11.01
CA TRP A 264 11.31 14.24 10.65
C TRP A 264 10.65 14.96 9.48
N LYS A 265 10.70 16.31 9.48
CA LYS A 265 10.15 17.13 8.39
C LYS A 265 10.78 16.68 7.07
N GLU A 266 12.10 16.69 6.95
CA GLU A 266 12.74 16.33 5.69
C GLU A 266 12.52 14.86 5.31
N ALA A 267 12.50 13.94 6.29
CA ALA A 267 12.21 12.53 6.05
C ALA A 267 10.82 12.35 5.41
N PHE A 268 9.78 13.00 5.96
CA PHE A 268 8.44 12.95 5.40
C PHE A 268 8.37 13.50 3.98
N PHE A 269 9.00 14.66 3.71
CA PHE A 269 9.00 15.27 2.38
C PHE A 269 9.77 14.46 1.33
N THR A 270 10.74 13.66 1.76
CA THR A 270 11.52 12.79 0.87
C THR A 270 10.71 11.57 0.42
N VAL A 271 9.89 11.02 1.32
CA VAL A 271 9.23 9.72 1.11
C VAL A 271 7.78 9.85 0.69
N LEU A 272 7.04 10.81 1.27
CA LEU A 272 5.62 10.95 1.00
C LEU A 272 5.41 11.63 -0.36
N PRO A 273 4.61 11.05 -1.28
CA PRO A 273 4.34 11.67 -2.56
C PRO A 273 3.66 13.03 -2.37
N GLN A 274 4.12 14.06 -3.08
CA GLN A 274 3.53 15.41 -3.06
C GLN A 274 2.01 15.40 -3.31
N ARG A 275 1.50 14.42 -4.08
CA ARG A 275 0.06 14.21 -4.34
C ARG A 275 -0.78 13.81 -3.12
N LYS A 276 -0.19 13.52 -1.96
CA LYS A 276 -0.91 13.33 -0.69
C LYS A 276 -1.16 14.63 0.08
N GLY A 277 -0.84 15.78 -0.50
CA GLY A 277 -1.07 17.08 0.12
C GLY A 277 -0.12 17.34 1.28
N ALA A 278 1.10 16.76 1.26
CA ALA A 278 2.12 17.05 2.26
C ALA A 278 2.59 18.52 2.09
N VAL A 279 1.87 19.43 2.73
CA VAL A 279 2.24 20.83 2.88
C VAL A 279 2.84 21.00 4.27
N ALA A 280 3.94 21.75 4.36
CA ALA A 280 4.61 22.02 5.62
C ALA A 280 3.65 22.78 6.52
N VAL A 281 3.61 22.42 7.80
CA VAL A 281 2.98 23.29 8.80
C VAL A 281 3.96 24.43 9.03
N ASP A 282 3.69 25.60 8.46
CA ASP A 282 4.45 26.80 8.76
C ASP A 282 4.11 27.23 10.19
N LYS A 283 5.12 27.23 11.07
CA LYS A 283 5.03 27.87 12.38
C LYS A 283 5.45 29.33 12.21
N ASP A 284 4.63 30.12 11.54
CA ASP A 284 4.68 31.57 11.64
C ASP A 284 3.25 32.08 11.63
N GLY A 285 2.76 32.42 12.83
CA GLY A 285 1.56 33.22 12.99
C GLY A 285 1.88 34.64 12.55
N ALA A 286 1.39 35.02 11.38
CA ALA A 286 1.17 36.41 11.03
C ALA A 286 -0.21 36.51 10.38
N ASP A 287 -1.03 37.29 11.06
CA ASP A 287 -2.39 37.72 10.77
C ASP A 287 -2.67 37.92 9.27
N HIS A 288 -3.70 37.23 8.77
CA HIS A 288 -4.44 37.69 7.59
C HIS A 288 -5.92 37.44 7.83
N GLN A 289 -6.56 38.44 8.45
CA GLN A 289 -7.98 38.71 8.27
C GLN A 289 -8.26 38.88 6.77
N GLU A 290 -8.94 37.91 6.17
CA GLU A 290 -9.67 38.14 4.93
C GLU A 290 -10.88 39.02 5.26
N LYS A 291 -10.75 40.33 4.98
CA LYS A 291 -11.88 41.24 4.85
C LYS A 291 -12.58 40.92 3.54
N GLU A 292 -13.82 40.45 3.65
CA GLU A 292 -14.82 40.53 2.60
C GLU A 292 -14.96 42.00 2.18
N ALA A 293 -14.67 42.29 0.91
CA ALA A 293 -15.04 43.56 0.29
C ALA A 293 -16.31 43.30 -0.52
N GLU A 294 -17.44 43.70 0.06
CA GLU A 294 -18.70 43.88 -0.65
C GLU A 294 -18.55 44.98 -1.71
N ASP A 295 -18.94 44.63 -2.92
CA ASP A 295 -19.07 45.51 -4.07
C ASP A 295 -20.33 46.38 -3.86
N SER A 296 -20.14 47.64 -3.46
CA SER A 296 -21.22 48.62 -3.37
C SER A 296 -21.11 49.57 -4.55
N ASP A 297 -21.97 49.31 -5.54
CA ASP A 297 -22.33 50.23 -6.61
C ASP A 297 -22.74 51.60 -6.02
N SER A 298 -22.18 52.64 -6.61
CA SER A 298 -22.46 54.04 -6.31
C SER A 298 -23.61 54.51 -7.19
N ASP A 299 -24.75 54.86 -6.60
CA ASP A 299 -25.71 55.73 -7.28
C ASP A 299 -26.34 56.76 -6.31
N SER A 300 -25.83 57.99 -6.46
CA SER A 300 -26.54 59.26 -6.63
C SER A 300 -27.66 59.73 -5.68
N GLU A 301 -27.53 61.03 -5.36
CA GLU A 301 -28.58 62.05 -5.10
C GLU A 301 -29.00 62.39 -3.66
N THR A 302 -28.38 63.47 -3.18
CA THR A 302 -29.00 64.75 -2.77
C THR A 302 -30.41 64.73 -2.16
N GLN A 303 -30.52 65.11 -0.88
CA GLN A 303 -31.49 66.13 -0.45
C GLN A 303 -31.20 66.73 0.92
N GLN A 304 -31.43 68.04 0.96
CA GLN A 304 -31.25 68.97 2.07
C GLN A 304 -32.18 68.64 3.24
N HIS A 305 -31.70 68.80 4.48
CA HIS A 305 -32.59 69.29 5.54
C HIS A 305 -31.85 70.22 6.50
N THR A 306 -32.56 71.31 6.76
CA THR A 306 -32.26 72.50 7.54
C THR A 306 -32.08 72.20 9.03
N GLU A 307 -31.01 72.72 9.62
CA GLU A 307 -30.84 72.78 11.07
C GLU A 307 -31.07 74.22 11.56
N LYS A 308 -32.14 74.41 12.32
CA LYS A 308 -32.42 75.62 13.10
C LYS A 308 -31.90 75.40 14.53
N ALA A 309 -31.07 76.35 14.95
CA ALA A 309 -31.00 76.93 16.29
C ALA A 309 -30.77 75.99 17.49
N GLN A 310 -29.58 76.10 18.09
CA GLN A 310 -29.48 76.44 19.52
C GLN A 310 -28.07 76.94 19.89
N THR A 311 -28.03 78.20 20.34
CA THR A 311 -27.01 78.90 21.16
C THR A 311 -25.70 79.33 20.52
#